data_AF-A0A6A0ABB7-F1
#
_entry.id   AF-A0A6A0ABB7-F1
#
_cell.length_a   1.000
_cell.length_b   1.000
_cell.length_c   1.000
_cell.angle_alpha   90.00
_cell.angle_beta   90.00
_cell.angle_gamma   90.00
#
_symmetry.space_group_name_H-M   'P 1'
#
loop_
_entity.id
_entity.type
_entity.pdbx_description
1 polymer ?
#
loop_
_entity_poly.entity_id
_entity_poly.type
_entity_poly.pdbx_seq_one_letter_code
_entity_poly.pdbx_strand_id
1 'polypeptide(L)'
;PTYKFDKNIAHTITAEGWVALPYDSSEKRRVPAWTDRILWRGSLPWLPSSLSHPKDMAAAALMRLRPGPDSYGCCLDVCDSDHKPVYASLELLLPVPNQELQRKHSMQQLKAELCVVFQHLASLGSGGLAGAQQQQGEGQSGQLSLLVRHTAH
;
A
#
# COMPACT_ATOMS: atom_id res chain seq x y z
N PRO A 1 24.81 18.62 -7.36
CA PRO A 1 25.22 18.41 -5.96
C PRO A 1 24.35 19.26 -5.04
N THR A 2 23.97 18.75 -3.86
CA THR A 2 23.10 19.47 -2.91
C THR A 2 23.86 20.04 -1.71
N TYR A 3 25.14 19.70 -1.60
CA TYR A 3 26.07 20.17 -0.58
C TYR A 3 27.43 20.46 -1.25
N LYS A 4 28.30 21.36 -0.77
CA LYS A 4 28.13 22.35 0.29
C LYS A 4 27.98 23.73 -0.32
N PHE A 5 26.90 24.44 0.00
CA PHE A 5 26.64 25.81 -0.48
C PHE A 5 27.02 26.85 0.57
N ASP A 6 27.37 28.05 0.11
CA ASP A 6 27.42 29.21 0.99
C ASP A 6 26.01 29.71 1.30
N LYS A 7 25.75 29.97 2.58
CA LYS A 7 24.42 30.37 3.07
C LYS A 7 24.08 31.78 2.62
N ASN A 8 22.81 31.98 2.31
CA ASN A 8 22.20 33.25 1.87
C ASN A 8 22.78 33.79 0.56
N ILE A 9 23.44 32.95 -0.24
CA ILE A 9 23.92 33.31 -1.58
C ILE A 9 23.04 32.60 -2.62
N ALA A 10 22.39 33.40 -3.47
CA ALA A 10 21.61 32.90 -4.60
C ALA A 10 22.52 32.47 -5.76
N HIS A 11 22.03 31.57 -6.60
CA HIS A 11 22.72 31.26 -7.85
C HIS A 11 22.60 32.42 -8.84
N THR A 12 23.56 32.52 -9.75
CA THR A 12 23.57 33.57 -10.78
C THR A 12 23.63 32.95 -12.16
N ILE A 13 23.17 33.70 -13.17
CA ILE A 13 23.28 33.31 -14.58
C ILE A 13 24.46 34.07 -15.17
N THR A 14 25.43 33.34 -15.73
CA THR A 14 26.60 33.95 -16.37
C THR A 14 26.20 34.59 -17.70
N ALA A 15 27.06 35.44 -18.26
CA ALA A 15 26.81 36.10 -19.54
C ALA A 15 26.58 35.10 -20.69
N GLU A 16 27.13 33.90 -20.56
CA GLU A 16 27.00 32.79 -21.51
C GLU A 16 25.77 31.91 -21.26
N GLY A 17 24.91 32.27 -20.30
CA GLY A 17 23.66 31.56 -19.98
C GLY A 17 23.84 30.35 -19.07
N TRP A 18 25.01 30.13 -18.47
CA TRP A 18 25.24 29.04 -17.52
C TRP A 18 24.79 29.42 -16.11
N VAL A 19 24.33 28.43 -15.34
CA VAL A 19 24.02 28.63 -13.91
C VAL A 19 25.30 28.49 -13.09
N ALA A 20 25.76 29.59 -12.50
CA ALA A 20 26.85 29.61 -11.53
C ALA A 20 26.31 29.38 -10.11
N LEU A 21 26.76 28.30 -9.48
CA LEU A 21 26.31 27.87 -8.16
C LEU A 21 27.30 28.28 -7.06
N PRO A 22 26.83 28.86 -5.93
CA PRO A 22 27.69 29.36 -4.86
C PRO A 22 28.11 28.24 -3.90
N TYR A 23 29.02 27.39 -4.36
CA TYR A 23 29.62 26.33 -3.52
C TYR A 23 30.67 26.89 -2.55
N ASP A 24 30.94 26.13 -1.48
CA ASP A 24 31.79 26.46 -0.32
C ASP A 24 33.05 27.29 -0.65
N SER A 25 32.98 28.60 -0.40
CA SER A 25 34.11 29.54 -0.56
C SER A 25 35.04 29.59 0.66
N SER A 26 34.70 28.89 1.76
CA SER A 26 35.54 28.84 2.95
C SER A 26 36.90 28.18 2.66
N GLU A 27 37.87 28.39 3.55
CA GLU A 27 39.23 27.82 3.44
C GLU A 27 39.22 26.29 3.24
N LYS A 28 38.24 25.60 3.84
CA LYS A 28 38.10 24.14 3.74
C LYS A 28 37.72 23.66 2.33
N ARG A 29 37.15 24.53 1.48
CA ARG A 29 36.77 24.25 0.08
C ARG A 29 36.20 22.85 -0.13
N ARG A 30 35.14 22.52 0.61
CA ARG A 30 34.59 21.17 0.56
C ARG A 30 34.08 20.87 -0.85
N VAL A 31 34.40 19.66 -1.32
CA VAL A 31 33.98 19.19 -2.64
C VAL A 31 32.46 19.09 -2.70
N PRO A 32 31.81 19.60 -3.76
CA PRO A 32 30.38 19.42 -3.96
C PRO A 32 29.97 17.94 -3.97
N ALA A 33 28.93 17.59 -3.21
CA ALA A 33 28.44 16.23 -3.05
C ALA A 33 26.90 16.13 -3.07
N TRP A 34 26.39 14.93 -3.36
CA TRP A 34 24.98 14.56 -3.19
C TRP A 34 24.81 13.80 -1.87
N THR A 35 24.83 14.54 -0.78
CA THR A 35 24.66 14.01 0.58
C THR A 35 23.21 13.63 0.88
N ASP A 36 22.28 14.27 0.19
CA ASP A 36 20.84 14.15 0.41
C ASP A 36 20.24 13.31 -0.71
N ARG A 37 19.68 12.14 -0.36
CA ARG A 37 19.12 11.19 -1.34
C ARG A 37 17.81 10.59 -0.87
N ILE A 38 16.87 10.46 -1.79
CA ILE A 38 15.60 9.75 -1.58
C ILE A 38 15.69 8.41 -2.31
N LEU A 39 15.58 7.34 -1.55
CA LEU A 39 15.57 5.97 -2.05
C LEU A 39 14.25 5.33 -1.62
N TRP A 40 13.64 4.56 -2.50
CA TRP A 40 12.46 3.76 -2.17
C TRP A 40 12.64 2.34 -2.64
N ARG A 41 12.03 1.41 -1.90
CA ARG A 41 11.90 0.01 -2.27
C ARG A 41 10.41 -0.29 -2.27
N GLY A 42 9.86 -0.59 -3.44
CA GLY A 42 8.45 -0.96 -3.58
C GLY A 42 8.14 -2.28 -2.86
N SER A 43 6.85 -2.61 -2.79
CA SER A 43 6.32 -3.82 -2.12
C SER A 43 6.55 -5.13 -2.87
N LEU A 44 7.34 -5.12 -3.96
CA LEU A 44 7.65 -6.35 -4.66
C LEU A 44 8.48 -7.25 -3.73
N PRO A 45 8.00 -8.46 -3.40
CA PRO A 45 8.85 -9.44 -2.76
C PRO A 45 10.06 -9.65 -3.67
N TRP A 46 11.23 -9.90 -3.10
CA TRP A 46 12.36 -10.42 -3.87
C TRP A 46 11.97 -11.83 -4.35
N LEU A 47 11.19 -11.91 -5.42
CA LEU A 47 10.88 -13.13 -6.13
C LEU A 47 11.80 -13.14 -7.36
N PRO A 48 12.65 -14.16 -7.54
CA PRO A 48 13.28 -14.40 -8.83
C PRO A 48 12.18 -14.39 -9.90
N SER A 49 12.45 -13.76 -11.04
CA SER A 49 11.50 -13.48 -12.12
C SER A 49 10.75 -14.71 -12.69
N SER A 50 11.04 -15.92 -12.19
CA SER A 50 10.41 -17.19 -12.55
C SER A 50 9.33 -17.69 -11.57
N LEU A 51 9.11 -17.05 -10.40
CA LEU A 51 8.24 -17.60 -9.34
C LEU A 51 7.10 -16.69 -8.86
N SER A 52 6.92 -15.49 -9.41
CA SER A 52 5.84 -14.60 -8.99
C SER A 52 4.49 -15.08 -9.52
N HIS A 53 3.67 -15.69 -8.68
CA HIS A 53 2.26 -15.94 -9.00
C HIS A 53 1.54 -14.59 -9.21
N PRO A 54 0.67 -14.43 -10.24
CA PRO A 54 -0.02 -13.17 -10.53
C PRO A 54 -0.84 -12.60 -9.36
N LYS A 55 -1.25 -13.47 -8.43
CA LYS A 55 -2.08 -13.12 -7.27
C LYS A 55 -1.32 -12.29 -6.22
N ASP A 56 -0.01 -12.51 -6.09
CA ASP A 56 0.85 -11.78 -5.15
C ASP A 56 1.30 -10.43 -5.72
N MET A 57 1.35 -10.31 -7.05
CA MET A 57 1.64 -9.05 -7.73
C MET A 57 0.49 -8.04 -7.61
N ALA A 58 -0.76 -8.51 -7.55
CA ALA A 58 -1.94 -7.65 -7.50
C ALA A 58 -2.14 -6.95 -6.12
N ALA A 59 -1.51 -7.45 -5.06
CA ALA A 59 -1.60 -6.87 -3.71
C ALA A 59 -0.42 -5.94 -3.38
N ALA A 60 0.64 -5.95 -4.18
CA ALA A 60 1.78 -5.06 -3.97
C ALA A 60 1.41 -3.65 -4.45
N ALA A 61 1.43 -2.68 -3.54
CA ALA A 61 1.38 -1.29 -3.94
C ALA A 61 2.59 -1.02 -4.86
N LEU A 62 2.33 -0.66 -6.11
CA LEU A 62 3.39 -0.33 -7.06
C LEU A 62 3.74 1.14 -6.84
N MET A 63 4.94 1.37 -6.31
CA MET A 63 5.50 2.70 -6.14
C MET A 63 6.56 2.92 -7.22
N ARG A 64 6.38 3.96 -8.03
CA ARG A 64 7.33 4.34 -9.08
C ARG A 64 7.62 5.83 -9.02
N LEU A 65 8.75 6.23 -9.60
CA LEU A 65 9.02 7.64 -9.84
C LEU A 65 8.02 8.19 -10.86
N ARG A 66 7.44 9.36 -10.59
CA ARG A 66 6.62 10.07 -11.57
C ARG A 66 7.47 10.33 -12.82
N PRO A 67 6.97 10.12 -14.05
CA PRO A 67 7.70 10.52 -15.24
C PRO A 67 7.86 12.05 -15.31
N GLY A 68 9.03 12.53 -15.70
CA GLY A 68 9.26 13.95 -15.99
C GLY A 68 10.47 14.56 -15.27
N PRO A 69 10.90 15.76 -15.69
CA PRO A 69 12.09 16.44 -15.15
C PRO A 69 11.94 16.82 -13.67
N ASP A 70 10.72 17.12 -13.21
CA ASP A 70 10.44 17.54 -11.83
C ASP A 70 10.10 16.37 -10.90
N SER A 71 10.48 15.16 -11.29
CA SER A 71 10.20 13.97 -10.51
C SER A 71 11.22 13.71 -9.41
N TYR A 72 12.47 14.11 -9.61
CA TYR A 72 13.51 14.03 -8.59
C TYR A 72 14.52 15.16 -8.80
N GLY A 73 14.63 16.05 -7.83
CA GLY A 73 15.41 17.28 -7.97
C GLY A 73 15.69 17.95 -6.64
N CYS A 74 16.13 19.21 -6.72
CA CYS A 74 16.39 20.03 -5.55
C CYS A 74 15.93 21.48 -5.77
N CYS A 75 15.57 22.15 -4.69
CA CYS A 75 15.15 23.55 -4.71
C CYS A 75 16.38 24.47 -4.68
N LEU A 76 16.80 25.00 -5.85
CA LEU A 76 17.99 25.87 -5.94
C LEU A 76 17.78 27.26 -5.32
N ASP A 77 16.55 27.76 -5.27
CA ASP A 77 16.19 29.09 -4.77
C ASP A 77 16.23 29.18 -3.23
N VAL A 78 16.18 28.04 -2.53
CA VAL A 78 16.25 27.98 -1.07
C VAL A 78 17.72 28.06 -0.64
N CYS A 79 18.08 29.11 0.10
CA CYS A 79 19.48 29.46 0.36
C CYS A 79 19.82 29.66 1.85
N ASP A 80 18.88 29.46 2.76
CA ASP A 80 19.07 29.60 4.22
C ASP A 80 20.00 28.54 4.83
N SER A 81 20.18 27.40 4.15
CA SER A 81 21.04 26.29 4.54
C SER A 81 22.20 26.08 3.54
N ASP A 82 23.27 25.41 4.01
CA ASP A 82 24.38 24.92 3.17
C ASP A 82 24.03 23.62 2.42
N HIS A 83 22.82 23.10 2.64
CA HIS A 83 22.19 22.03 1.89
C HIS A 83 20.98 22.54 1.09
N LYS A 84 20.84 22.10 -0.16
CA LYS A 84 19.65 22.33 -0.98
C LYS A 84 18.58 21.27 -0.68
N PRO A 85 17.33 21.64 -0.35
CA PRO A 85 16.25 20.68 -0.15
C PRO A 85 16.08 19.77 -1.36
N VAL A 86 16.06 18.45 -1.14
CA VAL A 86 15.83 17.44 -2.18
C VAL A 86 14.39 16.96 -2.13
N TYR A 87 13.76 16.79 -3.29
CA TYR A 87 12.39 16.29 -3.42
C TYR A 87 12.30 15.13 -4.41
N ALA A 88 11.28 14.29 -4.22
CA ALA A 88 10.89 13.23 -5.14
C ALA A 88 9.36 13.18 -5.27
N SER A 89 8.84 13.15 -6.49
CA SER A 89 7.43 12.90 -6.79
C SER A 89 7.25 11.44 -7.17
N LEU A 90 6.54 10.68 -6.35
CA LEU A 90 6.32 9.25 -6.55
C LEU A 90 4.84 9.01 -6.90
N GLU A 91 4.59 8.14 -7.87
CA GLU A 91 3.27 7.62 -8.17
C GLU A 91 3.06 6.30 -7.43
N LEU A 92 1.96 6.22 -6.69
CA LEU A 92 1.59 5.06 -5.92
C LEU A 92 0.30 4.46 -6.48
N LEU A 93 0.39 3.25 -7.02
CA LEU A 93 -0.78 2.45 -7.33
C LEU A 93 -1.18 1.69 -6.07
N LEU A 94 -2.23 2.17 -5.41
CA LEU A 94 -2.83 1.47 -4.28
C LEU A 94 -3.79 0.40 -4.81
N PRO A 95 -3.66 -0.87 -4.35
CA PRO A 95 -4.67 -1.87 -4.65
C PRO A 95 -5.99 -1.44 -4.01
N VAL A 96 -7.04 -1.27 -4.83
CA VAL A 96 -8.39 -1.05 -4.31
C VAL A 96 -8.96 -2.42 -3.94
N PRO A 97 -9.20 -2.71 -2.64
CA PRO A 97 -9.77 -3.99 -2.25
C PRO A 97 -11.20 -4.10 -2.81
N ASN A 98 -11.49 -5.19 -3.52
CA ASN A 98 -12.86 -5.50 -3.91
C ASN A 98 -13.63 -5.98 -2.68
N GLN A 99 -14.24 -5.03 -1.97
CA GLN A 99 -14.98 -5.29 -0.73
C GLN A 99 -16.11 -6.29 -0.92
N GLU A 100 -16.75 -6.33 -2.10
CA GLU A 100 -17.85 -7.24 -2.35
C GLU A 100 -17.37 -8.70 -2.48
N LEU A 101 -16.27 -8.92 -3.21
CA LEU A 101 -15.63 -10.23 -3.28
C LEU A 101 -15.13 -10.70 -1.92
N GLN A 102 -14.49 -9.80 -1.15
CA GLN A 102 -14.05 -10.11 0.21
C GLN A 102 -15.25 -10.47 1.10
N ARG A 103 -16.33 -9.68 1.07
CA ARG A 103 -17.57 -9.97 1.82
C ARG A 103 -18.18 -11.30 1.42
N LYS A 104 -18.25 -11.61 0.12
CA LYS A 104 -18.74 -12.89 -0.40
C LYS A 104 -17.90 -14.05 0.12
N HIS A 105 -16.58 -13.95 0.09
CA HIS A 105 -15.67 -14.98 0.59
C HIS A 105 -15.81 -15.18 2.10
N SER A 106 -15.78 -14.10 2.89
CA SER A 106 -16.00 -14.16 4.34
C SER A 106 -17.35 -14.79 4.68
N MET A 107 -18.39 -14.47 3.91
CA MET A 107 -19.72 -15.04 4.12
C MET A 107 -19.80 -16.51 3.75
N GLN A 108 -19.10 -16.96 2.71
CA GLN A 108 -18.99 -18.37 2.36
C GLN A 108 -18.25 -19.16 3.43
N GLN A 109 -17.14 -18.63 3.96
CA GLN A 109 -16.42 -19.25 5.07
C GLN A 109 -17.30 -19.37 6.32
N LEU A 110 -17.97 -18.28 6.72
CA LEU A 110 -18.89 -18.32 7.86
C LEU A 110 -20.00 -19.36 7.66
N LYS A 111 -20.57 -19.47 6.46
CA LYS A 111 -21.57 -20.51 6.14
C LYS A 111 -20.98 -21.92 6.24
N ALA A 112 -19.77 -22.14 5.77
CA ALA A 112 -19.10 -23.43 5.85
C ALA A 112 -18.85 -23.85 7.31
N GLU A 113 -18.31 -22.95 8.12
CA GLU A 113 -18.08 -23.17 9.56
C GLU A 113 -19.39 -23.45 10.31
N LEU A 114 -20.45 -22.67 10.04
CA LEU A 114 -21.78 -22.92 10.58
C LEU A 114 -22.31 -24.31 10.21
N CYS A 115 -22.11 -24.75 8.96
CA CYS A 115 -22.53 -26.06 8.50
C CYS A 115 -21.83 -27.19 9.29
N VAL A 116 -20.52 -27.05 9.53
CA VAL A 116 -19.74 -27.99 10.36
C VAL A 116 -20.26 -28.03 11.79
N VAL A 117 -20.52 -26.88 12.41
CA VAL A 117 -21.08 -26.79 13.76
C VAL A 117 -22.46 -27.47 13.84
N PHE A 118 -23.33 -27.22 12.85
CA PHE A 118 -24.66 -27.86 12.82
C PHE A 118 -24.57 -29.38 12.65
N GLN A 119 -23.67 -29.89 11.80
CA GLN A 119 -23.45 -31.32 11.64
C GLN A 119 -22.93 -31.97 12.94
N HIS A 120 -22.06 -31.28 13.66
CA HIS A 120 -21.55 -31.74 14.96
C HIS A 120 -22.64 -31.74 16.05
N LEU A 121 -23.49 -30.71 16.11
CA LEU A 121 -24.61 -30.68 17.04
C LEU A 121 -25.68 -31.73 16.71
N ALA A 122 -25.93 -31.98 15.42
CA ALA A 122 -26.86 -33.02 14.98
C ALA A 122 -26.37 -34.43 15.34
N SER A 123 -25.06 -34.69 15.26
CA SER A 123 -24.49 -35.99 15.67
C SER A 123 -24.53 -36.21 17.19
N LEU A 124 -24.46 -35.14 17.97
CA LEU A 124 -24.69 -35.16 19.43
C LEU A 124 -26.19 -35.34 19.79
N GLY A 125 -27.10 -34.86 18.93
CA GLY A 125 -28.55 -34.93 19.11
C GLY A 125 -29.21 -36.25 18.67
N SER A 126 -28.50 -37.14 17.98
CA SER A 126 -29.00 -38.47 17.56
C SER A 126 -29.17 -39.51 18.69
N GLY A 127 -29.16 -39.06 19.95
CA GLY A 127 -29.56 -39.84 21.12
C GLY A 127 -31.01 -39.58 21.51
N GLY A 128 -31.96 -40.06 20.70
CA GLY A 128 -33.35 -40.28 21.09
C GLY A 128 -34.31 -39.08 20.96
N LEU A 129 -35.23 -39.18 20.01
CA LEU A 129 -36.69 -39.23 20.26
C LEU A 129 -37.42 -39.41 18.93
N ALA A 130 -38.16 -40.50 18.84
CA ALA A 130 -39.00 -40.85 17.71
C ALA A 130 -40.20 -39.91 17.58
N GLY A 131 -40.58 -39.62 16.34
CA GLY A 131 -41.93 -39.20 15.96
C GLY A 131 -42.08 -37.73 15.56
N ALA A 132 -42.06 -37.46 14.26
CA ALA A 132 -42.80 -36.34 13.68
C ALA A 132 -43.18 -36.67 12.22
N GLN A 133 -44.49 -36.64 11.95
CA GLN A 133 -45.12 -36.93 10.66
C GLN A 133 -44.63 -36.00 9.55
N GLN A 134 -44.45 -36.58 8.37
CA GLN A 134 -44.09 -35.91 7.13
C GLN A 134 -45.38 -35.37 6.46
N GLN A 135 -45.55 -34.05 6.43
CA GLN A 135 -46.46 -33.38 5.47
C GLN A 135 -45.62 -32.75 4.36
N GLN A 136 -45.91 -33.18 3.14
CA GLN A 136 -45.37 -32.62 1.90
C GLN A 136 -45.99 -31.23 1.67
N GLY A 137 -45.14 -30.21 1.50
CA GLY A 137 -45.51 -28.87 1.08
C GLY A 137 -44.43 -28.33 0.15
N GLU A 138 -44.86 -27.94 -1.05
CA GLU A 138 -44.06 -27.54 -2.19
C GLU A 138 -43.26 -26.24 -1.98
N GLY A 139 -42.34 -26.00 -2.92
CA GLY A 139 -41.20 -25.10 -2.78
C GLY A 139 -41.51 -23.65 -2.40
N GLN A 140 -40.75 -23.15 -1.43
CA GLN A 140 -40.41 -21.74 -1.30
C GLN A 140 -38.92 -21.63 -0.99
N SER A 141 -38.21 -20.78 -1.72
CA SER A 141 -36.80 -20.49 -1.49
C SER A 141 -36.64 -19.94 -0.07
N GLY A 142 -36.11 -20.76 0.83
CA GLY A 142 -35.84 -20.36 2.21
C GLY A 142 -34.79 -19.25 2.26
N GLN A 143 -35.24 -18.01 2.45
CA GLN A 143 -34.37 -16.90 2.79
C GLN A 143 -33.89 -17.08 4.24
N LEU A 144 -32.69 -17.62 4.41
CA LEU A 144 -32.02 -17.70 5.72
C LEU A 144 -31.64 -16.28 6.18
N SER A 145 -32.40 -15.72 7.11
CA SER A 145 -32.07 -14.48 7.80
C SER A 145 -31.19 -14.80 9.02
N LEU A 146 -29.94 -14.32 9.00
CA LEU A 146 -29.00 -14.45 10.11
C LEU A 146 -29.27 -13.31 11.11
N LEU A 147 -29.97 -13.59 12.20
CA LEU A 147 -30.11 -12.64 13.31
C LEU A 147 -28.84 -12.72 14.18
N VAL A 148 -27.88 -11.83 13.94
CA VAL A 148 -26.72 -11.66 14.82
C VAL A 148 -27.19 -10.93 16.07
N ARG A 149 -27.39 -11.66 17.17
CA ARG A 149 -27.61 -11.03 18.49
C ARG A 149 -26.25 -10.68 19.09
N HIS A 150 -25.98 -9.37 19.19
CA HIS A 150 -24.83 -8.84 19.90
C HIS A 150 -25.10 -8.94 21.41
N THR A 151 -24.49 -9.90 22.10
CA THR A 151 -24.44 -9.89 23.57
C THR A 151 -23.30 -8.96 23.98
N ALA A 152 -23.64 -7.74 24.39
CA ALA A 152 -22.72 -6.89 25.12
C ALA A 152 -22.50 -7.51 26.52
N HIS A 153 -21.23 -7.76 26.87
CA HIS A 153 -20.80 -8.00 28.24
C HIS A 153 -20.34 -6.68 28.86
#